data_AF-A0A2D5W7D1-F1
#
_entry.id   AF-A0A2D5W7D1-F1
#
_cell.length_a   1.000
_cell.length_b   1.000
_cell.length_c   1.000
_cell.angle_alpha   90.00
_cell.angle_beta   90.00
_cell.angle_gamma   90.00
#
_symmetry.space_group_name_H-M   'P 1'
#
loop_
_entity.id
_entity.type
_entity.pdbx_description
1 polymer ?
#
loop_
_entity_poly.entity_id
_entity_poly.type
_entity_poly.pdbx_seq_one_letter_code
_entity_poly.pdbx_strand_id
1 'polypeptide(L)' 'MATYRLSVDDASHIVMVVVVEEDGSEHDYQFDFDGSSGRFEFSEWDLLERDFGEEWVEELDQAIRDAIAQAIAG' A
#
# COMPACT_ATOMS: atom_id res chain seq x y z
N MET A 1 6.81 11.96 -11.47
CA MET A 1 6.97 10.98 -10.36
C MET A 1 5.70 11.00 -9.52
N ALA A 2 5.06 9.86 -9.32
CA ALA A 2 3.82 9.76 -8.55
C ALA A 2 4.07 9.84 -7.03
N THR A 3 3.07 10.31 -6.29
CA THR A 3 3.05 10.28 -4.82
C THR A 3 1.95 9.34 -4.35
N TYR A 4 1.95 8.94 -3.07
CA TYR A 4 0.89 8.11 -2.52
C TYR A 4 0.42 8.57 -1.15
N ARG A 5 -0.82 8.21 -0.81
CA ARG A 5 -1.39 8.30 0.53
C ARG A 5 -1.67 6.89 1.02
N LEU A 6 -1.28 6.59 2.25
CA LEU A 6 -1.44 5.28 2.85
C LEU A 6 -2.30 5.40 4.11
N SER A 7 -3.27 4.51 4.26
CA SER A 7 -4.10 4.38 5.46
C SER A 7 -4.29 2.90 5.80
N VAL A 8 -4.25 2.59 7.09
CA VAL A 8 -4.50 1.25 7.63
C VAL A 8 -5.61 1.36 8.65
N ASP A 9 -6.65 0.54 8.49
CA ASP A 9 -7.73 0.39 9.46
C ASP A 9 -7.52 -0.93 10.21
N ASP A 10 -7.13 -0.86 11.48
CA ASP A 10 -6.82 -2.03 12.30
C ASP A 10 -8.07 -2.84 12.65
N ALA A 11 -9.23 -2.17 12.80
CA ALA A 11 -10.46 -2.83 13.22
C ALA A 11 -11.05 -3.73 12.12
N SER A 12 -10.92 -3.29 10.87
CA SER A 12 -11.37 -4.03 9.69
C SER A 12 -10.25 -4.79 8.98
N HIS A 13 -9.00 -4.56 9.37
CA HIS A 13 -7.79 -5.11 8.77
C HIS A 13 -7.66 -4.80 7.27
N ILE A 14 -7.91 -3.54 6.89
CA ILE A 14 -7.86 -3.07 5.51
C ILE A 14 -6.73 -2.06 5.35
N VAL A 15 -5.95 -2.21 4.28
CA VAL A 15 -5.03 -1.19 3.78
C VAL A 15 -5.66 -0.46 2.61
N MET A 16 -5.52 0.86 2.58
CA MET A 16 -5.86 1.71 1.44
C MET A 16 -4.63 2.50 0.99
N VAL A 17 -4.30 2.37 -0.30
CA VAL A 17 -3.27 3.14 -0.98
C VAL A 17 -3.94 3.98 -2.06
N VAL A 18 -3.73 5.30 -2.02
CA VAL A 18 -4.16 6.22 -3.07
C VAL A 18 -2.91 6.74 -3.78
N VAL A 19 -2.68 6.32 -5.01
CA VAL A 19 -1.58 6.82 -5.85
C VAL A 19 -2.07 8.06 -6.60
N VAL A 20 -1.27 9.12 -6.58
CA VAL A 20 -1.56 10.41 -7.21
C VAL A 20 -0.46 10.69 -8.23
N GLU A 21 -0.82 10.71 -9.51
CA GLU A 21 0.11 11.00 -10.60
C GLU A 21 0.27 12.52 -10.82
N GLU A 22 1.23 12.90 -11.66
CA GLU A 22 1.56 14.31 -11.91
C GLU A 22 0.47 15.07 -12.69
N ASP A 23 -0.37 14.36 -13.44
CA ASP A 23 -1.52 14.95 -14.11
C ASP A 23 -2.74 15.12 -13.18
N GLY A 24 -2.61 14.68 -11.92
CA GLY A 24 -3.65 14.72 -10.91
C GLY A 24 -4.64 13.56 -10.98
N SER A 25 -4.38 12.52 -11.78
CA SER A 25 -5.11 11.26 -11.69
C SER A 25 -4.92 10.63 -10.31
N GLU A 26 -5.97 9.97 -9.81
CA GLU A 26 -5.92 9.21 -8.56
C GLU A 26 -6.31 7.76 -8.83
N HIS A 27 -5.55 6.83 -8.25
CA HIS A 27 -5.75 5.40 -8.33
C HIS A 27 -5.83 4.81 -6.93
N ASP A 28 -6.99 4.25 -6.60
CA ASP A 28 -7.28 3.68 -5.29
C ASP A 28 -7.08 2.16 -5.29
N TYR A 29 -6.29 1.67 -4.34
CA TYR A 29 -6.03 0.27 -4.12
C TYR A 29 -6.40 -0.11 -2.69
N GLN A 30 -7.20 -1.15 -2.53
CA GLN A 30 -7.59 -1.69 -1.23
C GLN A 30 -7.35 -3.19 -1.17
N PHE A 31 -6.75 -3.65 -0.07
CA PHE A 31 -6.51 -5.06 0.17
C PHE A 31 -6.51 -5.36 1.67
N ASP A 32 -6.80 -6.62 1.99
CA ASP A 32 -6.80 -7.12 3.36
C ASP A 32 -5.40 -7.48 3.86
N PHE A 33 -5.23 -7.44 5.18
CA PHE A 33 -4.10 -8.04 5.86
C PHE A 33 -4.56 -8.93 7.02
N ASP A 34 -3.71 -9.88 7.42
CA ASP A 34 -3.95 -10.71 8.58
C ASP A 34 -3.64 -9.93 9.86
N GLY A 35 -4.67 -9.64 10.66
CA GLY A 35 -4.53 -8.87 11.90
C GLY A 35 -3.64 -9.47 12.98
N SER A 36 -3.32 -10.76 12.90
CA SER A 36 -2.45 -11.43 13.89
C SER A 36 -0.97 -11.40 13.50
N SER A 37 -0.67 -11.45 12.22
CA SER A 37 0.69 -11.60 11.68
C SER A 37 1.16 -10.44 10.80
N GLY A 38 0.26 -9.54 10.42
CA GLY A 38 0.53 -8.42 9.51
C GLY A 38 0.81 -8.84 8.06
N ARG A 39 0.58 -10.11 7.70
CA ARG A 39 0.78 -10.61 6.34
C ARG A 39 -0.33 -10.09 5.43
N PHE A 40 0.02 -9.72 4.20
CA PHE A 40 -0.94 -9.28 3.20
C PHE A 40 -0.55 -9.85 1.83
N GLU A 41 -1.52 -9.88 0.92
CA GLU A 41 -1.32 -10.17 -0.50
C GLU A 41 -1.85 -8.98 -1.29
N PHE A 42 -1.07 -8.53 -2.27
CA PHE A 42 -1.45 -7.42 -3.13
C PHE A 42 -1.19 -7.81 -4.58
N SER A 43 -2.26 -7.91 -5.37
CA SER A 43 -2.20 -8.47 -6.73
C SER A 43 -1.72 -7.47 -7.80
N GLU A 44 -1.63 -6.19 -7.47
CA GLU A 44 -1.38 -5.12 -8.44
C GLU A 44 0.09 -4.70 -8.50
N TRP A 45 1.00 -5.47 -7.87
CA TRP A 45 2.44 -5.21 -7.91
C TRP A 45 2.97 -5.11 -9.34
N ASP A 46 2.67 -6.09 -10.20
CA ASP A 46 3.14 -6.09 -11.60
C ASP A 46 2.68 -4.84 -12.38
N LEU A 47 1.51 -4.30 -12.04
CA LEU A 47 0.98 -3.09 -12.66
C LEU A 47 1.73 -1.85 -12.18
N LEU A 48 1.95 -1.73 -10.87
CA LEU A 48 2.70 -0.63 -10.30
C LEU A 48 4.17 -0.64 -10.70
N GLU A 49 4.80 -1.81 -10.80
CA GLU A 49 6.20 -1.95 -11.25
C GLU A 49 6.33 -1.51 -12.71
N ARG A 50 5.36 -1.88 -13.56
CA ARG A 50 5.33 -1.46 -14.96
C ARG A 50 5.17 0.06 -15.10
N ASP A 51 4.33 0.66 -14.26
CA ASP A 51 3.91 2.06 -14.43
C ASP A 51 4.87 3.03 -13.70
N PHE A 52 5.44 2.63 -12.55
CA PHE A 52 6.27 3.50 -11.69
C PHE A 52 7.69 2.99 -11.44
N GLY A 53 7.99 1.73 -11.73
CA GLY A 53 9.30 1.11 -11.57
C GLY A 53 9.48 0.34 -10.25
N GLU A 54 10.40 -0.63 -10.27
CA GLU A 54 10.69 -1.55 -9.17
C GLU A 54 11.10 -0.82 -7.89
N GLU A 55 12.03 0.15 -7.97
CA GLU A 55 12.50 0.91 -6.78
C GLU A 55 11.34 1.63 -6.06
N TRP A 56 10.41 2.22 -6.82
CA TRP A 56 9.26 2.91 -6.24
C TRP A 56 8.30 1.91 -5.57
N VAL A 57 8.13 0.73 -6.16
CA VAL A 57 7.29 -0.34 -5.61
C VAL A 57 7.90 -0.93 -4.34
N GLU A 58 9.21 -1.14 -4.29
CA GLU A 58 9.90 -1.58 -3.07
C GLU A 58 9.73 -0.58 -1.92
N GLU A 59 9.81 0.73 -2.20
CA GLU A 59 9.55 1.78 -1.20
C GLU A 59 8.10 1.73 -0.70
N LEU A 60 7.12 1.51 -1.59
CA LEU A 60 5.72 1.37 -1.21
C LEU A 60 5.46 0.10 -0.40
N ASP A 61 6.00 -1.05 -0.79
CA ASP A 61 5.90 -2.32 -0.05
C ASP A 61 6.42 -2.17 1.38
N GLN A 62 7.60 -1.54 1.54
CA GLN A 62 8.15 -1.29 2.86
C GLN A 62 7.26 -0.35 3.69
N ALA A 63 6.73 0.72 3.09
CA ALA A 63 5.82 1.65 3.78
C ALA A 63 4.53 0.96 4.24
N ILE A 64 3.95 0.08 3.42
CA ILE A 64 2.77 -0.73 3.77
C ILE A 64 3.10 -1.65 4.94
N ARG A 65 4.22 -2.38 4.89
CA ARG A 65 4.66 -3.27 5.98
C ARG A 65 4.83 -2.53 7.29
N ASP A 66 5.48 -1.36 7.25
CA ASP A 66 5.72 -0.55 8.44
C ASP A 66 4.41 -0.01 9.03
N ALA A 67 3.47 0.40 8.19
CA ALA A 67 2.16 0.89 8.63
C ALA A 67 1.30 -0.23 9.25
N ILE A 68 1.27 -1.41 8.63
CA ILE A 68 0.59 -2.58 9.19
C ILE A 68 1.22 -2.98 10.52
N ALA A 69 2.55 -3.06 10.58
CA ALA A 69 3.28 -3.41 11.79
C ALA A 69 2.98 -2.44 12.94
N GLN A 70 2.90 -1.14 12.66
CA GLN A 70 2.49 -0.13 13.65
C GLN A 70 1.04 -0.31 14.08
N ALA A 71 0.12 -0.59 13.15
CA ALA A 71 -1.29 -0.78 13.46
C ALA A 71 -1.53 -1.99 14.38
N ILE A 72 -0.85 -3.12 14.15
CA ILE A 72 -0.99 -4.32 14.98
C ILE A 72 -0.19 -4.26 16.29
N ALA A 73 0.81 -3.39 16.38
CA ALA A 73 1.65 -3.25 17.57
C ALA A 73 1.00 -2.43 18.70
N GLY A 74 -0.17 -1.82 18.45
CA GLY A 74 -1.10 -1.18 19.40
C GLY A 74 -0.58 -0.88 20.81
#